data_AF-A0A1H2GBL8-F1
#
_entry.id   AF-A0A1H2GBL8-F1
#
_cell.length_a   1.000
_cell.length_b   1.000
_cell.length_c   1.000
_cell.angle_alpha   90.00
_cell.angle_beta   90.00
_cell.angle_gamma   90.00
#
_symmetry.space_group_name_H-M   'P 1'
#
loop_
_entity.id
_entity.type
_entity.pdbx_description
1 polymer ?
#
loop_
_entity_poly.entity_id
_entity_poly.type
_entity_poly.pdbx_seq_one_letter_code
_entity_poly.pdbx_strand_id
1 'polypeptide(L)'
;MFFTGDWELEPGGRGFLTAFEAAGHDRAWNGWMTPVVTGSVLTRLAWRQAQLHQEAVAGDEPVDMERLVFHGQHLLVTSTEPGRAPTWVHPDRNGLYHLSALAWTFVQVHPSRALHLVRAELEPWNDHVGERLVRHVERGELPYYWATRLRDRYRRTTRTVRQVDAARRRPPPDRGPIGPGA
;
A
#
# COMPACT_ATOMS: atom_id res chain seq x y z
N MET A 1 -13.22 -1.19 -3.10
CA MET A 1 -13.43 -2.52 -2.43
C MET A 1 -12.07 -3.01 -1.97
N PHE A 2 -11.97 -3.79 -0.89
CA PHE A 2 -10.68 -4.37 -0.47
C PHE A 2 -10.67 -5.87 -0.65
N PHE A 3 -9.50 -6.41 -0.96
CA PHE A 3 -9.27 -7.84 -1.11
C PHE A 3 -7.94 -8.24 -0.47
N THR A 4 -7.76 -9.54 -0.31
CA THR A 4 -6.50 -10.15 0.09
C THR A 4 -6.36 -11.51 -0.57
N GLY A 5 -5.12 -11.98 -0.71
CA GLY A 5 -4.86 -13.41 -0.93
C GLY A 5 -5.09 -14.21 0.34
N ASP A 6 -5.39 -15.49 0.20
CA ASP A 6 -5.49 -16.44 1.31
C ASP A 6 -4.16 -16.68 2.04
N TRP A 7 -3.02 -16.54 1.35
CA TRP A 7 -1.67 -16.59 1.93
C TRP A 7 -1.37 -15.44 2.90
N GLU A 8 -2.24 -14.43 3.02
CA GLU A 8 -2.12 -13.36 4.03
C GLU A 8 -2.92 -13.66 5.29
N LEU A 9 -3.47 -14.87 5.46
CA LEU A 9 -4.23 -15.23 6.66
C LEU A 9 -3.30 -15.36 7.88
N GLU A 10 -3.65 -14.67 8.96
CA GLU A 10 -2.92 -14.72 10.23
C GLU A 10 -3.07 -16.11 10.90
N PRO A 11 -2.03 -16.63 11.60
CA PRO A 11 -2.14 -17.88 12.34
C PRO A 11 -3.33 -17.87 13.32
N GLY A 12 -4.29 -18.79 13.12
CA GLY A 12 -5.53 -18.83 13.90
C GLY A 12 -6.73 -18.11 13.23
N GLY A 13 -6.56 -17.57 12.02
CA GLY A 13 -7.65 -17.16 11.14
C GLY A 13 -8.36 -15.86 11.53
N ARG A 14 -7.78 -15.05 12.41
CA ARG A 14 -8.47 -13.90 13.01
C ARG A 14 -8.49 -12.65 12.13
N GLY A 15 -7.61 -12.57 11.13
CA GLY A 15 -7.54 -11.45 10.22
C GLY A 15 -6.56 -11.68 9.07
N PHE A 16 -6.32 -10.63 8.30
CA PHE A 16 -5.38 -10.65 7.19
C PHE A 16 -4.23 -9.69 7.46
N LEU A 17 -3.01 -10.15 7.17
CA LEU A 17 -1.80 -9.34 7.30
C LEU A 17 -1.91 -8.08 6.46
N THR A 18 -2.31 -8.20 5.20
CA THR A 18 -2.47 -7.06 4.27
C THR A 18 -3.82 -7.11 3.58
N ALA A 19 -4.37 -5.95 3.22
CA ALA A 19 -5.47 -5.88 2.26
C ALA A 19 -5.18 -4.78 1.24
N PHE A 20 -5.58 -5.05 0.00
CA PHE A 20 -5.28 -4.24 -1.17
C PHE A 20 -6.56 -3.64 -1.71
N GLU A 21 -6.49 -2.40 -2.20
CA GLU A 21 -7.63 -1.76 -2.84
C GLU A 21 -7.82 -2.31 -4.26
N ALA A 22 -9.02 -2.78 -4.56
CA ALA A 22 -9.44 -3.13 -5.91
C ALA A 22 -10.19 -1.96 -6.54
N ALA A 23 -9.86 -1.68 -7.81
CA ALA A 23 -10.59 -0.75 -8.66
C ALA A 23 -11.94 -1.36 -9.12
N GLY A 24 -12.01 -2.69 -9.21
CA GLY A 24 -13.20 -3.44 -9.56
C GLY A 24 -13.01 -4.94 -9.32
N HIS A 25 -13.88 -5.75 -9.91
CA HIS A 25 -13.73 -7.21 -9.92
C HIS A 25 -14.28 -7.79 -11.22
N ASP A 26 -13.74 -8.92 -11.64
CA ASP A 26 -14.27 -9.73 -12.72
C ASP A 26 -15.37 -10.68 -12.21
N ARG A 27 -15.76 -11.63 -13.06
CA ARG A 27 -16.53 -12.80 -12.65
C ARG A 27 -15.68 -13.65 -11.72
N ALA A 28 -16.28 -14.10 -10.62
CA ALA A 28 -15.64 -14.99 -9.66
C ALA A 28 -15.09 -16.25 -10.34
N TRP A 29 -13.93 -16.72 -9.84
CA TRP A 29 -13.27 -17.93 -10.30
C TRP A 29 -13.30 -18.96 -9.17
N ASN A 30 -13.97 -20.10 -9.37
CA ASN A 30 -14.15 -21.14 -8.34
C ASN A 30 -14.71 -20.63 -7.00
N GLY A 31 -15.61 -19.63 -7.05
CA GLY A 31 -16.17 -19.00 -5.84
C GLY A 31 -15.27 -17.94 -5.19
N TRP A 32 -14.03 -17.78 -5.67
CA TRP A 32 -13.09 -16.77 -5.21
C TRP A 32 -13.25 -15.46 -5.97
N MET A 33 -12.89 -14.36 -5.29
CA MET A 33 -12.88 -13.03 -5.89
C MET A 33 -11.80 -12.94 -6.96
N THR A 34 -12.06 -12.15 -8.00
CA THR A 34 -11.12 -11.88 -9.09
C THR A 34 -10.90 -10.36 -9.19
N PRO A 35 -9.99 -9.81 -8.38
CA PRO A 35 -9.79 -8.37 -8.29
C PRO A 35 -9.28 -7.78 -9.62
N VAL A 36 -9.74 -6.57 -9.92
CA VAL A 36 -9.15 -5.71 -10.94
C VAL A 36 -8.45 -4.57 -10.23
N VAL A 37 -7.16 -4.38 -10.51
CA VAL A 37 -6.28 -3.48 -9.74
C VAL A 37 -5.52 -2.50 -10.63
N THR A 38 -5.06 -1.40 -10.04
CA THR A 38 -4.13 -0.48 -10.72
C THR A 38 -2.71 -1.05 -10.70
N GLY A 39 -1.83 -0.52 -11.57
CA GLY A 39 -0.41 -0.87 -11.55
C GLY A 39 0.26 -0.60 -10.19
N SER A 40 -0.12 0.48 -9.50
CA SER A 40 0.42 0.80 -8.17
C SER A 40 0.03 -0.24 -7.11
N VAL A 41 -1.20 -0.75 -7.16
CA VAL A 41 -1.64 -1.83 -6.27
C VAL A 41 -0.96 -3.14 -6.64
N LEU A 42 -0.81 -3.46 -7.93
CA LEU A 42 -0.08 -4.65 -8.38
C LEU A 42 1.38 -4.64 -7.92
N THR A 43 2.07 -3.49 -7.98
CA THR A 43 3.43 -3.36 -7.46
C THR A 43 3.50 -3.57 -5.95
N ARG A 44 2.53 -3.04 -5.18
CA ARG A 44 2.46 -3.27 -3.73
C ARG A 44 2.25 -4.75 -3.40
N LEU A 45 1.38 -5.43 -4.15
CA LEU A 45 1.13 -6.87 -4.00
C LEU A 45 2.40 -7.69 -4.29
N ALA A 46 3.09 -7.39 -5.39
CA ALA A 46 4.34 -8.07 -5.76
C ALA A 46 5.44 -7.85 -4.70
N TRP A 47 5.55 -6.63 -4.18
CA TRP A 47 6.49 -6.31 -3.12
C TRP A 47 6.18 -7.08 -1.83
N ARG A 48 4.91 -7.17 -1.42
CA ARG A 48 4.51 -7.93 -0.23
C ARG A 48 4.78 -9.42 -0.37
N GLN A 49 4.47 -10.00 -1.54
CA GLN A 49 4.81 -11.38 -1.87
C GLN A 49 6.32 -11.64 -1.75
N ALA A 50 7.17 -10.74 -2.25
CA ALA A 50 8.61 -10.85 -2.09
C ALA A 50 9.06 -10.78 -0.62
N GLN A 51 8.41 -9.96 0.21
CA GLN A 51 8.69 -9.91 1.65
C GLN A 51 8.30 -11.21 2.36
N LEU A 52 7.09 -11.72 2.11
CA LEU A 52 6.64 -13.00 2.67
C LEU A 52 7.61 -14.13 2.32
N HIS A 53 8.13 -14.13 1.09
CA HIS A 53 9.12 -15.12 0.65
C HIS A 53 10.40 -15.00 1.48
N GLN A 54 10.89 -13.78 1.70
CA GLN A 54 12.09 -13.55 2.49
C GLN A 54 11.90 -13.93 3.96
N GLU A 55 10.74 -13.59 4.54
CA GLU A 55 10.37 -13.94 5.92
C GLU A 55 10.35 -15.45 6.11
N ALA A 56 9.71 -16.19 5.20
CA ALA A 56 9.59 -17.64 5.32
C ALA A 56 10.89 -18.40 4.99
N VAL A 57 11.70 -17.91 4.04
CA VAL A 57 13.08 -18.43 3.83
C VAL A 57 13.95 -18.21 5.07
N ALA A 58 13.83 -17.07 5.74
CA ALA A 58 14.56 -16.81 6.99
C ALA A 58 14.07 -17.70 8.16
N GLY A 59 12.82 -18.15 8.10
CA GLY A 59 12.21 -19.09 9.05
C GLY A 59 12.49 -20.56 8.77
N ASP A 60 13.24 -20.89 7.72
CA ASP A 60 13.50 -22.27 7.26
C ASP A 60 12.20 -23.04 6.92
N GLU A 61 11.14 -22.29 6.55
CA GLU A 61 9.87 -22.87 6.11
C GLU A 61 9.91 -23.16 4.60
N PRO A 62 9.42 -24.32 4.14
CA PRO A 62 9.25 -24.57 2.72
C PRO A 62 8.16 -23.65 2.16
N VAL A 63 8.55 -22.76 1.25
CA VAL A 63 7.65 -21.79 0.61
C VAL A 63 7.34 -22.24 -0.80
N ASP A 64 6.09 -22.63 -1.03
CA ASP A 64 5.54 -22.74 -2.39
C ASP A 64 4.83 -21.43 -2.73
N MET A 65 5.57 -20.50 -3.35
CA MET A 65 5.03 -19.19 -3.68
C MET A 65 5.57 -18.72 -5.02
N GLU A 66 4.65 -18.26 -5.86
CA GLU A 66 4.98 -17.78 -7.18
C GLU A 66 5.83 -16.51 -7.11
N ARG A 67 6.79 -16.39 -8.04
CA ARG A 67 7.66 -15.23 -8.16
C ARG A 67 7.11 -14.24 -9.18
N LEU A 68 7.06 -12.98 -8.77
CA LEU A 68 6.50 -11.87 -9.53
C LEU A 68 7.62 -10.97 -10.06
N VAL A 69 7.69 -10.77 -11.38
CA VAL A 69 8.72 -9.94 -12.04
C VAL A 69 8.07 -8.97 -13.02
N PHE A 70 8.37 -7.67 -12.89
CA PHE A 70 7.90 -6.67 -13.83
C PHE A 70 8.85 -6.55 -15.03
N HIS A 71 8.27 -6.60 -16.23
CA HIS A 71 8.91 -6.26 -17.51
C HIS A 71 8.20 -5.05 -18.11
N GLY A 72 8.69 -3.85 -17.78
CA GLY A 72 7.99 -2.62 -18.12
C GLY A 72 6.64 -2.53 -17.40
N GLN A 73 5.55 -2.51 -18.18
CA GLN A 73 4.19 -2.50 -17.65
C GLN A 73 3.56 -3.90 -17.55
N HIS A 74 4.29 -4.96 -17.88
CA HIS A 74 3.75 -6.32 -17.82
C HIS A 74 4.31 -7.04 -16.59
N LEU A 75 3.46 -7.81 -15.93
CA LEU A 75 3.89 -8.68 -14.84
C LEU A 75 4.02 -10.11 -15.36
N LEU A 76 5.21 -10.69 -15.20
CA LEU A 76 5.45 -12.11 -15.38
C LEU A 76 5.36 -12.79 -14.03
N VAL A 77 4.55 -13.85 -13.95
CA VAL A 77 4.40 -14.69 -12.77
C VAL A 77 4.92 -16.09 -13.08
N THR A 78 5.93 -16.51 -12.33
CA THR A 78 6.56 -17.83 -12.49
C THR A 78 6.31 -18.67 -11.25
N SER A 79 5.77 -19.87 -11.43
CA SER A 79 5.56 -20.82 -10.34
C SER A 79 6.82 -21.65 -10.05
N THR A 80 6.97 -22.04 -8.79
CA THR A 80 7.94 -23.03 -8.31
C THR A 80 7.50 -24.47 -8.61
N GLU A 81 6.22 -24.68 -8.93
CA GLU A 81 5.66 -25.98 -9.27
C GLU A 81 6.22 -26.49 -10.62
N PRO A 82 6.78 -27.72 -10.66
CA PRO A 82 7.28 -28.31 -11.90
C PRO A 82 6.19 -28.41 -12.97
N GLY A 83 6.46 -27.88 -14.17
CA GLY A 83 5.57 -28.01 -15.34
C GLY A 83 4.48 -26.94 -15.44
N ARG A 84 4.36 -26.01 -14.48
CA ARG A 84 3.47 -24.86 -14.60
C ARG A 84 4.09 -23.79 -15.48
N ALA A 85 3.40 -23.45 -16.57
CA ALA A 85 3.87 -22.42 -17.50
C ALA A 85 3.84 -21.03 -16.85
N PRO A 86 4.81 -20.15 -17.16
CA PRO A 86 4.75 -18.75 -16.73
C PRO A 86 3.51 -18.04 -17.24
N THR A 87 2.89 -17.24 -16.39
CA THR A 87 1.69 -16.47 -16.71
C THR A 87 2.04 -15.00 -16.85
N TRP A 88 1.60 -14.39 -17.94
CA TRP A 88 1.70 -12.94 -18.14
C TRP A 88 0.41 -12.24 -17.75
N VAL A 89 0.53 -11.17 -16.96
CA VAL A 89 -0.55 -10.24 -16.68
C VAL A 89 -0.24 -8.92 -17.38
N HIS A 90 -1.15 -8.54 -18.27
CA HIS A 90 -1.04 -7.30 -19.03
C HIS A 90 -2.08 -6.28 -18.53
N PRO A 91 -1.76 -4.97 -18.58
CA PRO A 91 -2.76 -3.95 -18.35
C PRO A 91 -3.77 -3.96 -19.51
N ASP A 92 -5.04 -3.68 -19.19
CA ASP A 92 -6.06 -3.38 -20.18
C ASP A 92 -5.84 -1.98 -20.80
N ARG A 93 -6.75 -1.57 -21.69
CA ARG A 93 -6.72 -0.24 -22.31
C ARG A 93 -6.81 0.94 -21.32
N ASN A 94 -7.23 0.70 -20.09
CA ASN A 94 -7.35 1.71 -19.03
C ASN A 94 -6.18 1.66 -18.04
N GLY A 95 -5.19 0.78 -18.25
CA GLY A 95 -4.07 0.58 -17.33
C GLY A 95 -4.44 -0.26 -16.09
N LEU A 96 -5.52 -1.03 -16.14
CA LEU A 96 -5.99 -1.91 -15.08
C LEU A 96 -5.55 -3.35 -15.32
N TYR A 97 -5.23 -4.07 -14.26
CA TYR A 97 -4.74 -5.44 -14.29
C TYR A 97 -5.80 -6.37 -13.73
N HIS A 98 -6.17 -7.37 -14.52
CA HIS A 98 -7.15 -8.38 -14.16
C HIS A 98 -6.44 -9.57 -13.52
N LEU A 99 -6.62 -9.78 -12.21
CA LEU A 99 -5.93 -10.84 -11.48
C LEU A 99 -6.57 -12.23 -11.67
N SER A 100 -7.69 -12.32 -12.39
CA SER A 100 -8.32 -13.58 -12.79
C SER A 100 -7.37 -14.51 -13.54
N ALA A 101 -6.41 -13.95 -14.29
CA ALA A 101 -5.40 -14.72 -15.02
C ALA A 101 -4.45 -15.54 -14.12
N LEU A 102 -4.31 -15.17 -12.83
CA LEU A 102 -3.37 -15.81 -11.92
C LEU A 102 -3.91 -17.11 -11.31
N ALA A 103 -5.22 -17.36 -11.39
CA ALA A 103 -5.87 -18.47 -10.70
C ALA A 103 -5.55 -18.51 -9.18
N TRP A 104 -5.34 -17.34 -8.59
CA TRP A 104 -5.13 -17.16 -7.16
C TRP A 104 -6.47 -17.08 -6.41
N THR A 105 -6.42 -17.49 -5.15
CA THR A 105 -7.54 -17.49 -4.21
C THR A 105 -7.60 -16.17 -3.46
N PHE A 106 -8.41 -15.24 -3.96
CA PHE A 106 -8.66 -13.96 -3.29
C PHE A 106 -9.99 -13.93 -2.57
N VAL A 107 -10.02 -13.24 -1.42
CA VAL A 107 -11.23 -12.97 -0.66
C VAL A 107 -11.46 -11.48 -0.50
N GLN A 108 -12.74 -11.09 -0.50
CA GLN A 108 -13.12 -9.73 -0.16
C GLN A 108 -12.89 -9.48 1.33
N VAL A 109 -12.29 -8.34 1.66
CA VAL A 109 -11.95 -7.97 3.03
C VAL A 109 -12.82 -6.80 3.49
N HIS A 110 -13.49 -6.97 4.61
CA HIS A 110 -14.05 -5.84 5.35
C HIS A 110 -12.89 -5.08 6.02
N PRO A 111 -12.83 -3.74 5.95
CA PRO A 111 -11.71 -2.97 6.49
C PRO A 111 -11.34 -3.30 7.95
N SER A 112 -12.32 -3.65 8.79
CA SER A 112 -12.10 -4.04 10.19
C SER A 112 -11.35 -5.37 10.39
N ARG A 113 -11.13 -6.17 9.34
CA ARG A 113 -10.38 -7.44 9.39
C ARG A 113 -8.94 -7.32 8.92
N ALA A 114 -8.54 -6.17 8.37
CA ALA A 114 -7.19 -5.94 7.87
C ALA A 114 -6.27 -5.43 9.00
N LEU A 115 -5.14 -6.12 9.23
CA LEU A 115 -4.24 -5.81 10.33
C LEU A 115 -3.24 -4.68 10.00
N HIS A 116 -2.71 -4.60 8.77
CA HIS A 116 -1.64 -3.65 8.43
C HIS A 116 -2.00 -2.48 7.50
N LEU A 117 -3.25 -2.39 7.02
CA LEU A 117 -3.69 -1.27 6.15
C LEU A 117 -3.49 0.11 6.80
N VAL A 118 -3.47 0.16 8.13
CA VAL A 118 -3.39 1.42 8.89
C VAL A 118 -1.96 1.72 9.35
N ARG A 119 -1.19 0.71 9.75
CA ARG A 119 0.14 0.91 10.35
C ARG A 119 1.20 1.32 9.32
N ALA A 120 1.19 0.71 8.13
CA ALA A 120 2.21 0.93 7.11
C ALA A 120 2.05 2.25 6.32
N GLU A 121 0.84 2.82 6.22
CA GLU A 121 0.64 4.13 5.56
C GLU A 121 0.84 5.34 6.50
N LEU A 122 1.14 5.10 7.79
CA LEU A 122 1.25 6.14 8.82
C LEU A 122 2.65 6.30 9.44
N GLU A 123 3.53 5.32 9.35
CA GLU A 123 4.93 5.47 9.77
C GLU A 123 5.77 5.99 8.60
N PRO A 124 6.11 7.31 8.62
CA PRO A 124 7.19 7.79 9.50
C PRO A 124 6.85 8.98 10.44
N TRP A 125 5.58 9.35 10.66
CA TRP A 125 5.27 10.55 11.47
C TRP A 125 4.04 10.35 12.35
N ASN A 126 4.19 9.59 13.44
CA ASN A 126 3.17 9.53 14.49
C ASN A 126 3.15 10.85 15.27
N ASP A 127 2.32 11.80 14.81
CA ASP A 127 1.78 12.86 15.66
C ASP A 127 0.44 12.40 16.28
N HIS A 128 -0.02 13.12 17.30
CA HIS A 128 -1.26 12.79 18.03
C HIS A 128 -2.52 12.82 17.13
N VAL A 129 -2.44 13.39 15.93
CA VAL A 129 -3.55 13.43 14.96
C VAL A 129 -3.60 12.12 14.17
N GLY A 130 -2.45 11.61 13.72
CA GLY A 130 -2.31 10.29 13.09
C GLY A 130 -2.85 9.17 13.98
N GLU A 131 -2.42 9.12 15.24
CA GLU A 131 -2.88 8.11 16.21
C GLU A 131 -4.40 8.15 16.47
N ARG A 132 -5.02 9.33 16.50
CA ARG A 132 -6.48 9.43 16.67
C ARG A 132 -7.25 8.94 15.44
N LEU A 133 -6.74 9.22 14.25
CA LEU A 133 -7.37 8.75 13.01
C LEU A 133 -7.31 7.22 12.89
N VAL A 134 -6.19 6.60 13.32
CA VAL A 134 -6.09 5.14 13.48
C VAL A 134 -7.18 4.60 14.37
N ARG A 135 -7.31 5.15 15.58
CA ARG A 135 -8.31 4.69 16.57
C ARG A 135 -9.74 4.82 16.06
N HIS A 136 -10.07 5.88 15.33
CA HIS A 136 -11.41 6.04 14.74
C HIS A 136 -11.68 5.04 13.60
N VAL A 137 -10.67 4.69 12.80
CA VAL A 137 -10.79 3.65 11.77
C VAL A 137 -10.93 2.26 12.41
N GLU A 138 -10.12 1.95 13.41
CA GLU A 138 -10.18 0.68 14.17
C GLU A 138 -11.52 0.47 14.88
N ARG A 139 -12.15 1.56 15.36
CA ARG A 139 -13.49 1.54 15.97
C ARG A 139 -14.63 1.50 14.95
N GLY A 140 -14.34 1.57 13.66
CA GLY A 140 -15.35 1.62 12.59
C GLY A 140 -16.10 2.96 12.50
N GLU A 141 -15.64 3.99 13.20
CA GLU A 141 -16.28 5.31 13.28
C GLU A 141 -15.93 6.20 12.06
N LEU A 142 -14.85 5.87 11.34
CA LEU A 142 -14.39 6.61 10.19
C LEU A 142 -13.98 5.66 9.04
N PRO A 143 -14.56 5.79 7.83
CA PRO A 143 -14.10 5.04 6.68
C PRO A 143 -12.66 5.41 6.27
N TYR A 144 -11.87 4.42 5.86
CA TYR A 144 -10.44 4.57 5.56
C TYR A 144 -10.10 5.70 4.57
N TYR A 145 -10.88 5.82 3.48
CA TYR A 145 -10.73 6.89 2.48
C TYR A 145 -10.88 8.30 3.08
N TRP A 146 -11.73 8.46 4.11
CA TRP A 146 -11.91 9.74 4.79
C TRP A 146 -10.73 10.06 5.70
N ALA A 147 -10.12 9.06 6.33
CA ALA A 147 -8.95 9.22 7.18
C ALA A 147 -7.72 9.74 6.40
N THR A 148 -7.47 9.16 5.23
CA THR A 148 -6.39 9.58 4.32
C THR A 148 -6.62 10.99 3.75
N ARG A 149 -7.86 11.33 3.35
CA ARG A 149 -8.20 12.70 2.91
C ARG A 149 -8.03 13.75 4.00
N LEU A 150 -8.45 13.45 5.22
CA LEU A 150 -8.34 14.36 6.36
C LEU A 150 -6.87 14.61 6.73
N ARG A 151 -6.04 13.57 6.70
CA ARG A 151 -4.58 13.69 6.86
C ARG A 151 -3.97 14.63 5.81
N ASP A 152 -4.30 14.41 4.54
CA ASP A 152 -3.73 15.20 3.44
C ASP A 152 -4.16 16.67 3.50
N ARG A 153 -5.41 16.93 3.90
CA ARG A 153 -5.91 18.29 4.16
C ARG A 153 -5.14 18.94 5.30
N TYR A 154 -4.94 18.22 6.41
CA TYR A 154 -4.22 18.72 7.59
C TYR A 154 -2.74 19.03 7.27
N ARG A 155 -2.08 18.20 6.45
CA ARG A 155 -0.72 18.43 5.95
C ARG A 155 -0.59 19.70 5.13
N ARG A 156 -1.57 20.00 4.28
CA ARG A 156 -1.56 21.23 3.47
C ARG A 156 -1.65 22.45 4.36
N THR A 157 -2.57 22.48 5.32
CA THR A 157 -2.72 23.61 6.24
C THR A 157 -1.52 23.81 7.17
N THR A 158 -0.96 22.74 7.76
CA THR A 158 0.21 22.88 8.67
C THR A 158 1.50 23.27 7.93
N ARG A 159 1.71 22.79 6.70
CA ARG A 159 2.87 23.20 5.87
C ARG A 159 2.79 24.69 5.49
N THR A 160 1.60 25.18 5.15
CA THR A 160 1.39 26.61 4.84
C THR A 160 1.65 27.49 6.06
N VAL A 161 1.18 27.10 7.25
CA VAL A 161 1.40 27.86 8.49
C VAL A 161 2.88 27.94 8.86
N ARG A 162 3.62 26.82 8.81
CA ARG A 162 5.06 26.80 9.11
C ARG A 162 5.89 27.61 8.11
N GLN A 163 5.52 27.63 6.83
CA GLN A 163 6.22 28.45 5.82
C GLN A 163 5.99 29.95 6.03
N VAL A 164 4.78 30.36 6.43
CA VAL A 164 4.46 31.76 6.74
C VAL A 164 5.20 32.23 8.00
N ASP A 165 5.29 31.40 9.03
CA ASP A 165 6.04 31.72 10.25
C ASP A 165 7.55 31.78 10.02
N ALA A 166 8.10 30.89 9.20
CA ALA A 166 9.52 30.92 8.83
C ALA A 166 9.89 32.15 7.98
N ALA A 167 8.99 32.60 7.11
CA ALA A 167 9.19 33.81 6.30
C ALA A 167 9.17 35.09 7.15
N ARG A 168 8.36 35.14 8.21
CA ARG A 168 8.27 36.29 9.13
C ARG A 168 9.46 36.40 10.11
N ARG A 169 10.20 35.31 10.31
CA ARG A 169 11.34 35.24 11.24
C ARG A 169 12.72 35.44 10.58
N ARG A 170 12.79 35.69 9.27
CA ARG A 170 14.07 36.01 8.62
C ARG A 170 14.50 37.41 9.06
N PRO A 171 15.68 37.58 9.69
CA PRO A 171 16.23 38.91 9.93
C PRO A 171 16.51 39.58 8.57
N PRO A 172 16.38 40.91 8.46
CA PRO A 172 16.75 41.61 7.24
C PRO A 172 18.23 41.33 6.91
N PRO A 173 18.61 41.24 5.63
CA PRO A 173 19.99 40.94 5.26
C PRO A 173 20.94 42.00 5.81
N ASP A 174 21.99 41.54 6.50
CA ASP A 174 23.05 42.37 7.07
C ASP A 174 23.68 43.24 5.97
N ARG A 175 23.55 44.57 6.10
CA ARG A 175 24.42 45.50 5.38
C ARG A 175 25.79 45.44 6.06
N GLY A 176 26.72 44.75 5.40
CA GLY A 176 28.11 44.64 5.86
C GLY A 176 28.78 45.99 6.14
N PRO A 177 29.88 46.01 6.90
CA PRO A 177 30.43 47.24 7.47
C PRO A 177 30.96 48.17 6.37
N ILE A 178 30.49 49.42 6.40
CA ILE A 178 31.08 50.54 5.67
C ILE A 178 32.36 50.93 6.41
N GLY A 179 33.51 50.51 5.90
CA GLY A 179 34.79 51.02 6.40
C GLY A 179 35.06 52.42 5.86
N PRO A 180 35.43 53.42 6.70
CA PRO A 180 36.21 54.56 6.22
C PRO A 180 37.67 54.09 6.16
N GLY A 181 38.47 54.32 5.13
CA GLY A 181 38.55 55.51 4.28
C GLY A 181 39.83 56.25 4.66
N ALA A 182 40.83 56.18 3.76
CA ALA A 182 42.06 56.99 3.65
C ALA A 182 43.09 56.91 4.79
#